data_AF-A0A924E369-F1
#
_entry.id   AF-A0A924E369-F1
#
_cell.length_a   1.000
_cell.length_b   1.000
_cell.length_c   1.000
_cell.angle_alpha   90.00
_cell.angle_beta   90.00
_cell.angle_gamma   90.00
#
_symmetry.space_group_name_H-M   'P 1'
#
loop_
_entity.id
_entity.type
_entity.pdbx_description
1 polymer ?
#
loop_
_entity_poly.entity_id
_entity_poly.type
_entity_poly.pdbx_seq_one_letter_code
_entity_poly.pdbx_strand_id
1 'polypeptide(L)'
;MRSFVVALITTGSLICMPLTVWAAPPTPVPTTAPATESVPAPALDPSDGAADDGTAAAEARQAQQRRDQLALHQGLAIAALIGMVCTGIVGQVLHYQRDVALEVPVALTATHIVLASTTTLLYGSAATLALTAPPPTQPALGAGGFDPIVLHRGISWLHAATLGATVTLGLMSVLNVRGLAGVHQALAWTTTGLMAFSGGLIVFNF
;
A
#
# COMPACT_ATOMS: atom_id res chain seq x y z
N MET A 1 -20.89 14.53 -50.37
CA MET A 1 -21.16 13.12 -50.03
C MET A 1 -19.87 12.52 -49.50
N ARG A 2 -19.71 12.45 -48.17
CA ARG A 2 -18.50 11.95 -47.50
C ARG A 2 -18.92 10.76 -46.63
N SER A 3 -18.51 9.57 -47.01
CA SER A 3 -18.66 8.37 -46.20
C SER A 3 -17.43 8.24 -45.30
N PHE A 4 -17.58 8.56 -44.03
CA PHE A 4 -16.62 8.15 -42.99
C PHE A 4 -17.11 6.82 -42.43
N VAL A 5 -16.37 5.76 -42.73
CA VAL A 5 -16.54 4.44 -42.14
C VAL A 5 -15.98 4.50 -40.72
N VAL A 6 -16.88 4.49 -39.74
CA VAL A 6 -16.55 4.26 -38.33
C VAL A 6 -16.38 2.76 -38.14
N ALA A 7 -15.12 2.31 -38.10
CA ALA A 7 -14.79 0.95 -37.68
C ALA A 7 -14.75 0.90 -36.15
N LEU A 8 -15.88 0.50 -35.59
CA LEU A 8 -16.05 0.07 -34.22
C LEU A 8 -15.32 -1.28 -34.05
N ILE A 9 -14.19 -1.31 -33.32
CA ILE A 9 -13.63 -2.56 -32.80
C ILE A 9 -13.52 -2.44 -31.28
N THR A 10 -14.61 -2.88 -30.67
CA THR A 10 -14.73 -3.37 -29.30
C THR A 10 -13.81 -4.56 -29.05
N THR A 11 -12.88 -4.43 -28.11
CA THR A 11 -12.36 -5.55 -27.31
C THR A 11 -12.35 -5.16 -25.84
N GLY A 12 -13.54 -5.12 -25.26
CA GLY A 12 -13.70 -5.16 -23.81
C GLY A 12 -13.31 -6.55 -23.32
N SER A 13 -12.07 -6.70 -22.84
CA SER A 13 -11.70 -7.81 -21.97
C SER A 13 -12.34 -7.57 -20.61
N LEU A 14 -13.52 -8.16 -20.42
CA LEU A 14 -14.09 -8.44 -19.11
C LEU A 14 -13.13 -9.36 -18.38
N ILE A 15 -12.26 -8.79 -17.56
CA ILE A 15 -11.53 -9.53 -16.54
C ILE A 15 -12.58 -9.96 -15.51
N CYS A 16 -13.03 -11.20 -15.65
CA CYS A 16 -13.82 -11.90 -14.67
C CYS A 16 -12.91 -12.14 -13.46
N MET A 17 -12.90 -11.21 -12.50
CA MET A 17 -12.27 -11.43 -11.20
C MET A 17 -13.06 -12.54 -10.49
N PRO A 18 -12.46 -13.70 -10.18
CA PRO A 18 -13.15 -14.68 -9.36
C PRO A 18 -13.37 -14.06 -7.97
N LEU A 19 -14.63 -14.02 -7.53
CA LEU A 19 -14.98 -13.84 -6.13
C LEU A 19 -14.30 -14.94 -5.33
N THR A 20 -13.13 -14.64 -4.74
CA THR A 20 -12.50 -15.53 -3.78
C THR A 20 -13.36 -15.50 -2.53
N VAL A 21 -14.17 -16.55 -2.36
CA VAL A 21 -14.89 -16.82 -1.12
C VAL A 21 -13.86 -16.89 0.00
N TRP A 22 -13.97 -15.98 0.96
CA TRP A 22 -13.21 -16.00 2.20
C TRP A 22 -13.53 -17.30 2.95
N ALA A 23 -12.66 -18.30 2.83
CA ALA A 23 -12.75 -19.51 3.61
C ALA A 23 -12.48 -19.18 5.08
N ALA A 24 -13.36 -19.63 5.97
CA ALA A 24 -13.15 -19.52 7.40
C ALA A 24 -11.82 -20.19 7.80
N PRO A 25 -11.06 -19.61 8.75
CA PRO A 25 -9.78 -20.19 9.18
C PRO A 25 -10.01 -21.60 9.73
N PRO A 26 -9.12 -22.57 9.42
CA PRO A 26 -9.23 -23.91 9.97
C PRO A 26 -9.13 -23.87 11.50
N THR A 27 -10.01 -24.60 12.18
CA THR A 27 -9.93 -24.83 13.63
C THR A 27 -8.60 -25.48 13.99
N PRO A 28 -7.85 -24.98 14.99
CA PRO A 28 -6.59 -25.57 15.39
C PRO A 28 -6.83 -26.99 15.92
N VAL A 29 -6.10 -27.96 15.36
CA VAL A 29 -6.03 -29.33 15.86
C VAL A 29 -5.22 -29.31 17.16
N PRO A 30 -5.68 -29.96 18.24
CA PRO A 30 -4.91 -30.04 19.47
C PRO A 30 -3.62 -30.84 19.23
N THR A 31 -2.48 -30.13 19.28
CA THR A 31 -1.15 -30.74 19.29
C THR A 31 -0.91 -31.39 20.64
N THR A 32 -0.87 -32.72 20.67
CA THR A 32 -0.33 -33.49 21.79
C THR A 32 1.19 -33.31 21.82
N ALA A 33 1.67 -32.58 22.83
CA ALA A 33 3.10 -32.40 23.08
C ALA A 33 3.74 -33.74 23.51
N PRO A 34 4.92 -34.10 23.00
CA PRO A 34 5.69 -35.23 23.54
C PRO A 34 6.25 -34.87 24.91
N ALA A 35 6.16 -35.82 25.84
CA ALA A 35 6.73 -35.73 27.17
C ALA A 35 8.24 -35.51 27.08
N THR A 36 8.71 -34.38 27.60
CA THR A 36 10.13 -34.06 27.72
C THR A 36 10.68 -34.64 29.01
N GLU A 37 11.70 -35.48 28.84
CA GLU A 37 12.52 -36.07 29.88
C GLU A 37 13.24 -34.97 30.68
N SER A 38 13.06 -34.97 32.00
CA SER A 38 13.57 -33.93 32.90
C SER A 38 15.07 -34.11 33.16
N VAL A 39 15.88 -33.29 32.50
CA VAL A 39 17.30 -33.08 32.88
C VAL A 39 17.34 -32.19 34.13
N PRO A 40 18.12 -32.52 35.18
CA PRO A 40 18.21 -31.69 36.37
C PRO A 40 18.88 -30.35 36.03
N ALA A 41 18.22 -29.24 36.37
CA ALA A 41 18.75 -27.91 36.19
C ALA A 41 20.00 -27.68 37.07
N PRO A 42 21.07 -27.04 36.55
CA PRO A 42 22.14 -26.53 37.39
C PRO A 42 21.56 -25.48 38.34
N ALA A 43 21.97 -25.54 39.61
CA ALA A 43 21.53 -24.64 40.67
C ALA A 43 21.78 -23.17 40.26
N LEU A 44 20.70 -22.42 40.09
CA LEU A 44 20.74 -20.98 39.89
C LEU A 44 21.15 -20.32 41.21
N ASP A 45 22.23 -19.55 41.14
CA ASP A 45 22.64 -18.62 42.18
C ASP A 45 21.49 -17.61 42.42
N PRO A 46 20.95 -17.45 43.64
CA PRO A 46 19.83 -16.55 43.92
C PRO A 46 20.20 -15.04 43.85
N SER A 47 21.38 -14.70 43.34
CA SER A 47 21.89 -13.34 43.24
C SER A 47 21.38 -12.50 42.05
N ASP A 48 20.72 -13.09 41.04
CA ASP A 48 20.31 -12.36 39.82
C ASP A 48 18.82 -11.93 39.81
N GLY A 49 18.11 -12.09 40.93
CA GLY A 49 16.66 -11.94 41.07
C GLY A 49 16.10 -10.52 41.10
N ALA A 50 16.76 -9.55 40.47
CA ALA A 50 16.25 -8.17 40.34
C ALA A 50 16.52 -7.59 38.94
N ALA A 51 16.24 -8.37 37.90
CA ALA A 51 16.03 -7.80 36.57
C ALA A 51 14.71 -7.01 36.57
N ASP A 52 14.83 -5.74 36.98
CA ASP A 52 13.95 -4.58 36.73
C ASP A 52 12.65 -4.88 35.98
N ASP A 53 11.56 -5.02 36.73
CA ASP A 53 10.18 -5.07 36.24
C ASP A 53 9.81 -3.88 35.33
N GLY A 54 10.52 -2.76 35.46
CA GLY A 54 10.45 -1.59 34.59
C GLY A 54 10.94 -1.85 33.16
N THR A 55 11.96 -2.70 32.94
CA THR A 55 12.48 -3.02 31.60
C THR A 55 11.50 -3.86 30.79
N ALA A 56 10.98 -4.94 31.35
CA ALA A 56 10.01 -5.81 30.68
C ALA A 56 8.71 -5.05 30.33
N ALA A 57 8.23 -4.18 31.23
CA ALA A 57 7.08 -3.34 30.97
C ALA A 57 7.36 -2.26 29.89
N ALA A 58 8.59 -1.75 29.78
CA ALA A 58 8.98 -0.84 28.71
C ALA A 58 9.07 -1.54 27.35
N GLU A 59 9.66 -2.73 27.29
CA GLU A 59 9.74 -3.55 26.08
C GLU A 59 8.34 -3.93 25.55
N ALA A 60 7.44 -4.36 26.44
CA ALA A 60 6.06 -4.68 26.08
C ALA A 60 5.32 -3.47 25.49
N ARG A 61 5.50 -2.27 26.08
CA ARG A 61 4.91 -1.02 25.57
C ARG A 61 5.47 -0.66 24.20
N GLN A 62 6.77 -0.79 23.98
CA GLN A 62 7.38 -0.53 22.68
C GLN A 62 6.90 -1.52 21.61
N ALA A 63 6.74 -2.80 21.97
CA ALA A 63 6.19 -3.82 21.08
C ALA A 63 4.73 -3.50 20.68
N GLN A 64 3.91 -3.05 21.64
CA GLN A 64 2.54 -2.62 21.36
C GLN A 64 2.50 -1.40 20.44
N GLN A 65 3.30 -0.36 20.72
CA GLN A 65 3.39 0.82 19.86
C GLN A 65 3.76 0.49 18.41
N ARG A 66 4.66 -0.47 18.20
CA ARG A 66 5.02 -0.94 16.84
C ARG A 66 3.84 -1.61 16.13
N ARG A 67 3.08 -2.44 16.84
CA ARG A 67 1.90 -3.11 16.29
C ARG A 67 0.83 -2.10 15.91
N ASP A 68 0.60 -1.11 16.77
CA ASP A 68 -0.40 -0.06 16.52
C ASP A 68 0.00 0.81 15.32
N GLN A 69 1.27 1.23 15.23
CA GLN A 69 1.78 1.98 14.08
C GLN A 69 1.72 1.16 12.78
N LEU A 70 2.04 -0.13 12.83
CA LEU A 70 1.94 -1.01 11.66
C LEU A 70 0.49 -1.13 11.19
N ALA A 71 -0.45 -1.37 12.09
CA ALA A 71 -1.88 -1.45 11.77
C ALA A 71 -2.39 -0.14 11.16
N LEU A 72 -1.99 1.00 11.73
CA LEU A 72 -2.34 2.32 11.19
C LEU A 72 -1.72 2.57 9.81
N HIS A 73 -0.44 2.22 9.61
CA HIS A 73 0.22 2.33 8.31
C HIS A 73 -0.50 1.50 7.26
N GLN A 74 -0.81 0.24 7.55
CA GLN A 74 -1.51 -0.66 6.64
C GLN A 74 -2.91 -0.14 6.32
N GLY A 75 -3.69 0.27 7.33
CA GLY A 75 -5.04 0.81 7.13
C GLY A 75 -5.03 2.06 6.25
N LEU A 76 -4.12 3.01 6.52
CA LEU A 76 -3.98 4.23 5.71
C LEU A 76 -3.46 3.93 4.29
N ALA A 77 -2.52 3.00 4.14
CA ALA A 77 -2.00 2.59 2.84
C ALA A 77 -3.09 1.93 1.99
N ILE A 78 -3.92 1.04 2.56
CA ILE A 78 -5.05 0.43 1.87
C ILE A 78 -6.07 1.50 1.46
N ALA A 79 -6.41 2.42 2.36
CA ALA A 79 -7.33 3.52 2.06
C ALA A 79 -6.80 4.42 0.94
N ALA A 80 -5.50 4.74 0.96
CA ALA A 80 -4.84 5.48 -0.11
C ALA A 80 -4.87 4.71 -1.43
N LEU A 81 -4.62 3.39 -1.44
CA LEU A 81 -4.68 2.59 -2.65
C LEU A 81 -6.10 2.58 -3.27
N ILE A 82 -7.14 2.40 -2.45
CA ILE A 82 -8.54 2.52 -2.89
C ILE A 82 -8.79 3.91 -3.48
N GLY A 83 -8.33 4.96 -2.79
CA GLY A 83 -8.39 6.34 -3.25
C GLY A 83 -7.71 6.55 -4.61
N MET A 84 -6.53 5.95 -4.83
CA MET A 84 -5.82 6.01 -6.12
C MET A 84 -6.63 5.34 -7.23
N VAL A 85 -7.22 4.17 -6.98
CA VAL A 85 -8.07 3.47 -7.96
C VAL A 85 -9.29 4.33 -8.32
N CYS A 86 -10.01 4.86 -7.32
CA CYS A 86 -11.14 5.76 -7.54
C CYS A 86 -10.72 7.02 -8.32
N THR A 87 -9.62 7.66 -7.93
CA THR A 87 -9.07 8.84 -8.61
C THR A 87 -8.70 8.53 -10.05
N GLY A 88 -8.11 7.35 -10.30
CA GLY A 88 -7.74 6.85 -11.62
C GLY A 88 -8.94 6.64 -12.52
N ILE A 89 -10.01 6.01 -12.03
CA ILE A 89 -11.27 5.82 -12.76
C ILE A 89 -11.88 7.17 -13.16
N VAL A 90 -12.01 8.10 -12.20
CA VAL A 90 -12.52 9.45 -12.50
C VAL A 90 -11.61 10.18 -13.49
N GLY A 91 -10.29 10.01 -13.35
CA GLY A 91 -9.29 10.55 -14.28
C GLY A 91 -9.42 10.02 -15.71
N GLN A 92 -9.77 8.73 -15.88
CA GLN A 92 -10.06 8.16 -17.21
C GLN A 92 -11.26 8.82 -17.87
N VAL A 93 -12.34 9.03 -17.11
CA VAL A 93 -13.55 9.70 -17.63
C VAL A 93 -13.21 11.14 -18.06
N LEU A 94 -12.40 11.86 -17.27
CA LEU A 94 -11.91 13.20 -17.62
C LEU A 94 -11.05 13.19 -18.89
N HIS A 95 -10.14 12.22 -19.03
CA HIS A 95 -9.29 12.10 -20.22
C HIS A 95 -10.14 11.84 -21.47
N TYR A 96 -11.05 10.87 -21.39
CA TYR A 96 -11.95 10.53 -22.49
C TYR A 96 -12.79 11.74 -22.95
N GLN A 97 -13.40 12.48 -22.02
CA GLN A 97 -14.21 13.67 -22.36
C GLN A 97 -13.39 14.76 -23.06
N ARG A 98 -12.12 14.93 -22.69
CA ARG A 98 -11.20 15.85 -23.39
C ARG A 98 -10.88 15.37 -24.80
N ASP A 99 -10.66 14.08 -25.00
CA ASP A 99 -10.30 13.51 -26.30
C ASP A 99 -11.46 13.62 -27.31
N VAL A 100 -12.70 13.40 -26.86
CA VAL A 100 -13.90 13.53 -27.70
C VAL A 100 -14.41 14.98 -27.84
N ALA A 101 -13.61 15.96 -27.40
CA ALA A 101 -13.91 17.39 -27.44
C ALA A 101 -15.27 17.78 -26.80
N LEU A 102 -15.70 17.04 -25.78
CA LEU A 102 -16.85 17.43 -24.97
C LEU A 102 -16.44 18.48 -23.94
N GLU A 103 -17.39 19.32 -23.54
CA GLU A 103 -17.19 20.20 -22.40
C GLU A 103 -17.00 19.36 -21.14
N VAL A 104 -15.85 19.54 -20.48
CA VAL A 104 -15.52 18.81 -19.25
C VAL A 104 -16.35 19.40 -18.09
N PRO A 105 -17.19 18.61 -17.41
CA PRO A 105 -17.98 19.11 -16.30
C PRO A 105 -17.09 19.58 -15.15
N VAL A 106 -17.36 20.77 -14.61
CA VAL A 106 -16.65 21.32 -13.44
C VAL A 106 -16.74 20.37 -12.25
N ALA A 107 -17.90 19.76 -12.04
CA ALA A 107 -18.13 18.80 -10.96
C ALA A 107 -17.20 17.57 -11.05
N LEU A 108 -16.96 17.05 -12.26
CA LEU A 108 -16.10 15.89 -12.46
C LEU A 108 -14.63 16.23 -12.18
N THR A 109 -14.18 17.41 -12.64
CA THR A 109 -12.84 17.92 -12.35
C THR A 109 -12.64 18.14 -10.85
N ALA A 110 -13.62 18.78 -10.18
CA ALA A 110 -13.59 18.99 -8.74
C ALA A 110 -13.55 17.66 -7.96
N THR A 111 -14.33 16.67 -8.39
CA THR A 111 -14.34 15.33 -7.79
C THR A 111 -12.97 14.66 -7.88
N HIS A 112 -12.32 14.72 -9.05
CA HIS A 112 -10.98 14.18 -9.24
C HIS A 112 -9.95 14.87 -8.34
N ILE A 113 -10.00 16.21 -8.24
CA ILE A 113 -9.10 16.98 -7.37
C ILE A 113 -9.29 16.60 -5.90
N VAL A 114 -10.53 16.53 -5.41
CA VAL A 114 -10.82 16.16 -4.01
C VAL A 114 -10.34 14.74 -3.70
N LEU A 115 -10.61 13.77 -4.58
CA LEU A 115 -10.14 12.40 -4.42
C LEU A 115 -8.61 12.34 -4.44
N ALA A 116 -7.95 13.03 -5.38
CA ALA A 116 -6.51 13.10 -5.47
C ALA A 116 -5.89 13.69 -4.20
N SER A 117 -6.38 14.84 -3.72
CA SER A 117 -5.89 15.48 -2.50
C SER A 117 -6.07 14.59 -1.27
N THR A 118 -7.24 13.97 -1.11
CA THR A 118 -7.52 13.04 -0.01
C THR A 118 -6.56 11.85 -0.04
N THR A 119 -6.35 11.27 -1.23
CA THR A 119 -5.42 10.16 -1.44
C THR A 119 -3.98 10.55 -1.10
N THR A 120 -3.52 11.73 -1.52
CA THR A 120 -2.20 12.25 -1.19
C THR A 120 -2.01 12.44 0.31
N LEU A 121 -3.04 12.91 1.03
CA LEU A 121 -2.99 13.06 2.49
C LEU A 121 -2.94 11.70 3.20
N LEU A 122 -3.76 10.74 2.80
CA LEU A 122 -3.73 9.38 3.33
C LEU A 122 -2.37 8.73 3.11
N TYR A 123 -1.84 8.85 1.89
CA TYR A 123 -0.52 8.35 1.53
C TYR A 123 0.58 9.02 2.38
N GLY A 124 0.58 10.35 2.47
CA GLY A 124 1.55 11.10 3.27
C GLY A 124 1.52 10.72 4.75
N SER A 125 0.31 10.46 5.28
CA SER A 125 0.12 9.98 6.65
C SER A 125 0.71 8.59 6.85
N ALA A 126 0.44 7.65 5.94
CA ALA A 126 1.02 6.31 5.96
C ALA A 126 2.56 6.37 5.86
N ALA A 127 3.10 7.19 4.95
CA ALA A 127 4.54 7.39 4.79
C ALA A 127 5.18 7.96 6.06
N THR A 128 4.52 8.91 6.72
CA THR A 128 4.99 9.49 7.98
C THR A 128 5.10 8.43 9.06
N LEU A 129 4.08 7.58 9.23
CA LEU A 129 4.12 6.47 10.18
C LEU A 129 5.32 5.53 9.92
N ALA A 130 5.59 5.22 8.64
CA ALA A 130 6.73 4.39 8.27
C ALA A 130 8.09 5.04 8.58
N LEU A 131 8.22 6.35 8.38
CA LEU A 131 9.45 7.10 8.67
C LEU A 131 9.69 7.28 10.18
N THR A 132 8.61 7.35 10.98
CA THR A 132 8.69 7.51 12.43
C THR A 132 8.63 6.18 13.20
N ALA A 133 8.60 5.04 12.50
CA ALA A 133 8.50 3.74 13.14
C ALA A 133 9.79 3.41 13.92
N PRO A 134 9.70 2.84 15.14
CA PRO A 134 10.86 2.38 15.89
C PRO A 134 11.69 1.37 15.09
N PRO A 135 13.04 1.41 15.17
CA PRO A 135 13.93 0.53 14.40
C PRO A 135 13.67 -0.93 14.75
N PRO A 136 13.60 -1.87 13.80
CA PRO A 136 13.28 -3.28 14.07
C PRO A 136 14.25 -3.89 15.09
N THR A 137 13.73 -4.75 15.97
CA THR A 137 14.53 -5.43 17.02
C THR A 137 15.41 -6.55 16.47
N GLN A 138 15.18 -6.97 15.22
CA GLN A 138 15.99 -7.97 14.54
C GLN A 138 16.51 -7.38 13.22
N PRO A 139 17.81 -7.57 12.90
CA PRO A 139 18.34 -7.22 11.60
C PRO A 139 17.67 -8.08 10.52
N ALA A 140 17.27 -7.45 9.42
CA ALA A 140 16.47 -8.04 8.34
C ALA A 140 17.15 -9.18 7.54
N LEU A 141 18.33 -9.67 7.97
CA LEU A 141 19.16 -10.58 7.17
C LEU A 141 19.78 -11.67 8.05
N GLY A 142 19.09 -12.80 8.12
CA GLY A 142 19.68 -14.09 8.45
C GLY A 142 19.46 -15.05 7.28
N ALA A 143 20.55 -15.47 6.62
CA ALA A 143 20.59 -16.54 5.61
C ALA A 143 19.93 -16.28 4.22
N GLY A 144 20.51 -15.40 3.40
CA GLY A 144 20.53 -15.51 1.92
C GLY A 144 19.23 -15.54 1.11
N GLY A 145 18.06 -15.41 1.73
CA GLY A 145 16.75 -15.47 1.08
C GLY A 145 16.22 -14.11 0.59
N PHE A 146 15.14 -14.15 -0.18
CA PHE A 146 14.37 -12.98 -0.60
C PHE A 146 13.63 -12.39 0.62
N ASP A 147 13.92 -11.13 0.96
CA ASP A 147 13.22 -10.41 2.02
C ASP A 147 12.15 -9.45 1.42
N PRO A 148 10.84 -9.76 1.56
CA PRO A 148 9.78 -8.91 1.06
C PRO A 148 9.77 -7.52 1.71
N ILE A 149 10.32 -7.35 2.92
CA ILE A 149 10.40 -6.05 3.61
C ILE A 149 11.41 -5.14 2.91
N VAL A 150 12.60 -5.67 2.59
CA VAL A 150 13.62 -4.92 1.84
C VAL A 150 13.10 -4.55 0.46
N LEU A 151 12.41 -5.48 -0.22
CA LEU A 151 11.80 -5.17 -1.52
C LEU A 151 10.71 -4.10 -1.40
N HIS A 152 9.78 -4.22 -0.44
CA HIS A 152 8.74 -3.21 -0.19
C HIS A 152 9.37 -1.83 0.06
N ARG A 153 10.44 -1.77 0.87
CA ARG A 153 11.18 -0.52 1.12
C ARG A 153 11.84 0.05 -0.15
N GLY A 154 12.37 -0.79 -1.04
CA GLY A 154 12.91 -0.33 -2.31
C GLY A 154 11.82 0.22 -3.23
N ILE A 155 10.72 -0.52 -3.36
CA ILE A 155 9.57 -0.14 -4.18
C ILE A 155 8.87 1.10 -3.60
N SER A 156 8.93 1.31 -2.27
CA SER A 156 8.27 2.45 -1.65
C SER A 156 8.89 3.79 -2.00
N TRP A 157 10.19 3.86 -2.19
CA TRP A 157 10.84 5.02 -2.77
C TRP A 157 10.37 5.28 -4.21
N LEU A 158 10.21 4.22 -4.99
CA LEU A 158 9.77 4.34 -6.38
C LEU A 158 8.33 4.82 -6.47
N HIS A 159 7.39 4.23 -5.72
CA HIS A 159 6.00 4.68 -5.75
C HIS A 159 5.81 6.06 -5.10
N ALA A 160 6.64 6.44 -4.12
CA ALA A 160 6.67 7.82 -3.60
C ALA A 160 7.09 8.83 -4.67
N ALA A 161 8.14 8.51 -5.43
CA ALA A 161 8.64 9.37 -6.50
C ALA A 161 7.59 9.54 -7.61
N THR A 162 6.96 8.46 -8.08
CA THR A 162 5.94 8.54 -9.12
C THR A 162 4.67 9.25 -8.62
N LEU A 163 4.30 9.09 -7.34
CA LEU A 163 3.20 9.87 -6.75
C LEU A 163 3.52 11.38 -6.72
N GLY A 164 4.73 11.75 -6.30
CA GLY A 164 5.16 13.16 -6.31
C GLY A 164 5.13 13.75 -7.72
N ALA A 165 5.58 12.99 -8.72
CA ALA A 165 5.50 13.38 -10.12
C ALA A 165 4.04 13.56 -10.57
N THR A 166 3.15 12.59 -10.31
CA THR A 166 1.73 12.70 -10.72
C THR A 166 1.02 13.90 -10.11
N VAL A 167 1.22 14.19 -8.82
CA VAL A 167 0.67 15.40 -8.18
C VAL A 167 1.17 16.66 -8.88
N THR A 168 2.48 16.74 -9.17
CA THR A 168 3.08 17.88 -9.86
C THR A 168 2.51 18.05 -11.27
N LEU A 169 2.46 16.97 -12.07
CA LEU A 169 1.87 17.00 -13.40
C LEU A 169 0.37 17.35 -13.37
N GLY A 170 -0.36 16.90 -12.35
CA GLY A 170 -1.77 17.23 -12.16
C GLY A 170 -1.97 18.73 -11.97
N LEU A 171 -1.16 19.35 -11.11
CA LEU A 171 -1.15 20.80 -10.92
C LEU A 171 -0.77 21.56 -12.20
N MET A 172 0.28 21.11 -12.91
CA MET A 172 0.68 21.71 -14.19
C MET A 172 -0.39 21.57 -15.28
N SER A 173 -1.17 20.49 -15.26
CA SER A 173 -2.26 20.28 -16.22
C SER A 173 -3.40 21.29 -16.01
N VAL A 174 -3.64 21.74 -14.77
CA VAL A 174 -4.58 22.85 -14.48
C VAL A 174 -4.08 24.16 -15.08
N LEU A 175 -2.76 24.35 -15.19
CA LEU A 175 -2.14 25.52 -15.82
C LEU A 175 -2.09 25.43 -17.36
N ASN A 176 -2.80 24.48 -17.96
CA ASN A 176 -2.99 24.33 -19.41
C ASN A 176 -1.71 24.01 -20.21
N VAL A 177 -0.77 23.26 -19.63
CA VAL A 177 0.37 22.73 -20.37
C VAL A 177 -0.09 21.55 -21.24
N ARG A 178 -0.30 21.80 -22.54
CA ARG A 178 -0.74 20.79 -23.52
C ARG A 178 0.22 19.59 -23.55
N GLY A 179 -0.34 18.38 -23.64
CA GLY A 179 0.41 17.13 -23.79
C GLY A 179 0.79 16.44 -22.48
N LEU A 180 0.61 17.06 -21.31
CA LEU A 180 0.94 16.42 -20.03
C LEU A 180 -0.11 15.43 -19.54
N ALA A 181 -1.35 15.50 -20.04
CA ALA A 181 -2.46 14.66 -19.57
C ALA A 181 -2.17 13.16 -19.75
N GLY A 182 -1.64 12.76 -20.91
CA GLY A 182 -1.26 11.36 -21.17
C GLY A 182 -0.12 10.88 -20.27
N VAL A 183 0.88 11.73 -20.01
CA VAL A 183 2.00 11.41 -19.11
C VAL A 183 1.52 11.30 -17.66
N HIS A 184 0.67 12.24 -17.21
CA HIS A 184 0.05 12.20 -15.89
C HIS A 184 -0.73 10.88 -15.69
N GLN A 185 -1.52 10.49 -16.68
CA GLN A 185 -2.29 9.25 -16.67
C GLN A 185 -1.40 8.01 -16.63
N ALA A 186 -0.35 7.94 -17.45
CA ALA A 186 0.58 6.83 -17.44
C ALA A 186 1.23 6.67 -16.06
N LEU A 187 1.75 7.76 -15.50
CA LEU A 187 2.37 7.76 -14.17
C LEU A 187 1.36 7.42 -13.05
N ALA A 188 0.10 7.81 -13.18
CA ALA A 188 -0.94 7.48 -12.21
C ALA A 188 -1.18 5.97 -12.15
N TRP A 189 -1.27 5.30 -13.30
CA TRP A 189 -1.40 3.84 -13.34
C TRP A 189 -0.14 3.12 -12.88
N THR A 190 1.05 3.62 -13.23
CA THR A 190 2.31 3.09 -12.71
C THR A 190 2.36 3.18 -11.18
N THR A 191 2.02 4.34 -10.61
CA THR A 191 2.02 4.54 -9.15
C THR A 191 1.04 3.59 -8.46
N THR A 192 -0.18 3.48 -9.00
CA THR A 192 -1.22 2.59 -8.47
C THR A 192 -0.76 1.12 -8.52
N GLY A 193 -0.17 0.69 -9.64
CA GLY A 193 0.35 -0.66 -9.80
C GLY A 193 1.52 -0.97 -8.86
N LEU A 194 2.47 -0.05 -8.71
CA LEU A 194 3.58 -0.20 -7.77
C LEU A 194 3.07 -0.31 -6.33
N MET A 195 2.10 0.52 -5.95
CA MET A 195 1.53 0.49 -4.60
C MET A 195 0.75 -0.81 -4.35
N ALA A 196 -0.05 -1.27 -5.32
CA ALA A 196 -0.76 -2.54 -5.22
C ALA A 196 0.19 -3.73 -5.12
N PHE A 197 1.23 -3.77 -5.94
CA PHE A 197 2.26 -4.80 -5.89
C PHE A 197 3.01 -4.77 -4.55
N SER A 198 3.44 -3.59 -4.11
CA SER A 198 4.12 -3.37 -2.83
C SER A 198 3.30 -3.82 -1.62
N GLY A 199 1.98 -3.56 -1.63
CA GLY A 199 1.05 -4.03 -0.60
C GLY A 199 0.83 -5.55 -0.65
N GLY A 200 0.72 -6.12 -1.86
CA GLY A 200 0.56 -7.56 -2.07
C GLY A 200 1.74 -8.38 -1.52
N LEU A 201 2.97 -7.87 -1.63
CA LEU A 201 4.15 -8.53 -1.05
C LEU A 201 4.03 -8.76 0.45
N ILE A 202 3.33 -7.89 1.18
CA ILE A 202 3.21 -7.98 2.64
C ILE A 202 2.05 -8.91 3.03
N VAL A 203 0.91 -8.85 2.35
CA VAL A 203 -0.27 -9.65 2.72
C VAL A 203 -0.05 -11.16 2.57
N PHE A 204 0.82 -11.60 1.65
CA PHE A 204 1.07 -13.03 1.41
C PHE A 204 2.28 -13.61 2.15
N ASN A 205 3.03 -12.80 2.91
CA ASN A 205 4.27 -13.24 3.59
C ASN A 205 4.25 -13.03 5.12
N PHE A 206 3.12 -12.62 5.70
CA PHE A 206 2.89 -12.47 7.14
C PHE A 206 1.57 -13.13 7.53
#